data_AF-A0A838RL05-F1
#
_entry.id   AF-A0A838RL05-F1
#
_cell.length_a   1.000
_cell.length_b   1.000
_cell.length_c   1.000
_cell.angle_alpha   90.00
_cell.angle_beta   90.00
_cell.angle_gamma   90.00
#
_symmetry.space_group_name_H-M   'P 1'
#
loop_
_entity.id
_entity.type
_entity.pdbx_description
1 polymer ?
#
loop_
_entity_poly.entity_id
_entity_poly.type
_entity_poly.pdbx_seq_one_letter_code
_entity_poly.pdbx_strand_id
1 'polypeptide(L)'
;MLPTPLLLHRYTGEELVPRRLPINRSTLGMATDAIVLFLTLQGKTQGEVDEALRTLEGEGTDYRIRRGLAHILEKQFSTFEVRSPIEPVDLRERLFSHAALDVPGPENSEAALRAVAQALTEERSEVITAEMLRAGLYADLAKNKVLTHFEEPTPEALLHRYNLAQVQGVFYRATEIVIHAYRNDPGEYKLLFRYLKLFQLLATIEGDVETGFTIRIDGPASLFS
;
A
#
# COMPACT_ATOMS: atom_id res chain seq x y z
N MET A 1 3.86 1.64 6.75
CA MET A 1 3.66 2.79 7.65
C MET A 1 2.40 3.53 7.24
N LEU A 2 1.70 4.16 8.19
CA LEU A 2 0.59 5.06 7.87
C LEU A 2 1.09 6.48 7.51
N PRO A 3 0.47 7.17 6.55
CA PRO A 3 0.81 8.55 6.23
C PRO A 3 0.44 9.48 7.41
N THR A 4 1.16 10.60 7.54
CA THR A 4 1.00 11.56 8.66
C THR A 4 -0.46 11.91 8.98
N PRO A 5 -1.35 12.22 8.01
CA PRO A 5 -2.75 12.55 8.31
C PRO A 5 -3.55 11.41 8.98
N LEU A 6 -3.10 10.16 8.83
CA LEU A 6 -3.73 8.97 9.41
C LEU A 6 -3.08 8.53 10.74
N LEU A 7 -2.02 9.23 11.18
CA LEU A 7 -1.43 8.97 12.49
C LEU A 7 -2.33 9.51 13.60
N LEU A 8 -2.70 8.63 14.51
CA LEU A 8 -3.51 8.92 15.68
C LEU A 8 -2.60 8.81 16.90
N HIS A 9 -2.45 9.91 17.63
CA HIS A 9 -1.70 9.96 18.89
C HIS A 9 -2.35 10.98 19.83
N ARG A 10 -2.00 10.88 21.10
CA ARG A 10 -2.35 11.85 22.14
C ARG A 10 -1.09 12.31 22.83
N TYR A 11 -1.09 13.56 23.29
CA TYR A 11 -0.07 14.05 24.21
C TYR A 11 -0.52 13.81 25.65
N THR A 12 0.41 13.43 26.52
CA THR A 12 0.19 13.30 27.97
C THR A 12 1.42 13.87 28.65
N GLY A 13 1.35 15.15 29.04
CA GLY A 13 2.54 15.91 29.43
C GLY A 13 3.50 16.04 28.24
N GLU A 14 4.73 15.61 28.44
CA GLU A 14 5.79 15.60 27.41
C GLU A 14 5.80 14.30 26.57
N GLU A 15 4.93 13.33 26.90
CA GLU A 15 4.86 12.06 26.18
C GLU A 15 3.87 12.11 25.02
N LEU A 16 4.30 11.56 23.87
CA LEU A 16 3.42 11.27 22.74
C LEU A 16 3.07 9.77 22.75
N VAL A 17 1.78 9.47 22.93
CA VAL A 17 1.28 8.10 22.98
C VAL A 17 0.51 7.79 21.70
N PRO A 18 1.00 6.89 20.82
CA PRO A 18 0.26 6.41 19.66
C PRO A 18 -1.05 5.75 20.10
N ARG A 19 -2.14 6.02 19.38
CA ARG A 19 -3.44 5.42 19.66
C ARG A 19 -3.45 3.96 19.24
N ARG A 20 -3.38 3.06 20.22
CA ARG A 20 -3.59 1.63 20.04
C ARG A 20 -5.08 1.30 19.98
N LEU A 21 -5.50 0.59 18.94
CA LEU A 21 -6.82 -0.01 18.86
C LEU A 21 -6.84 -1.29 19.70
N PRO A 22 -7.78 -1.44 20.66
CA PRO A 22 -7.99 -2.70 21.35
C PRO A 22 -8.49 -3.77 20.38
N ILE A 23 -8.27 -5.04 20.69
CA ILE A 23 -8.87 -6.16 19.97
C ILE A 23 -10.19 -6.48 20.66
N ASN A 24 -11.28 -5.91 20.16
CA ASN A 24 -12.61 -6.10 20.73
C ASN A 24 -13.65 -6.16 19.60
N ARG A 25 -14.91 -6.46 19.95
CA ARG A 25 -15.98 -6.64 18.96
C ARG A 25 -16.16 -5.45 18.01
N SER A 26 -16.00 -4.22 18.50
CA SER A 26 -16.20 -3.01 17.69
C SER A 26 -15.07 -2.82 16.68
N THR A 27 -13.82 -2.92 17.11
CA THR A 27 -12.65 -2.75 16.23
C THR A 27 -12.48 -3.92 15.26
N LEU A 28 -12.79 -5.15 15.71
CA LEU A 28 -12.86 -6.31 14.84
C LEU A 28 -13.94 -6.13 13.78
N GLY A 29 -15.11 -5.60 14.13
CA GLY A 29 -16.16 -5.26 13.18
C GLY A 29 -15.68 -4.29 12.10
N MET A 30 -15.02 -3.20 12.47
CA MET A 30 -14.44 -2.25 11.49
C MET A 30 -13.40 -2.90 10.57
N ALA A 31 -12.56 -3.78 11.11
CA ALA A 31 -11.57 -4.51 10.32
C ALA A 31 -12.25 -5.49 9.34
N THR A 32 -13.26 -6.23 9.81
CA THR A 32 -14.07 -7.12 8.96
C THR A 32 -14.76 -6.34 7.84
N ASP A 33 -15.41 -5.22 8.14
CA ASP A 33 -16.07 -4.38 7.12
C ASP A 33 -15.08 -3.96 6.02
N ALA A 34 -13.87 -3.53 6.42
CA ALA A 34 -12.84 -3.13 5.49
C ALA A 34 -12.34 -4.29 4.62
N ILE A 35 -12.13 -5.47 5.22
CA ILE A 35 -11.72 -6.69 4.49
C ILE A 35 -12.79 -7.11 3.49
N VAL A 36 -14.06 -7.16 3.92
CA VAL A 36 -15.21 -7.49 3.06
C VAL A 36 -15.31 -6.52 1.89
N LEU A 37 -15.11 -5.22 2.13
CA LEU A 37 -15.08 -4.25 1.04
C LEU A 37 -14.00 -4.61 0.00
N PHE A 38 -12.76 -4.88 0.43
CA PHE A 38 -11.68 -5.23 -0.50
C PHE A 38 -11.95 -6.53 -1.29
N LEU A 39 -12.61 -7.52 -0.69
CA LEU A 39 -13.04 -8.72 -1.40
C LEU A 39 -14.00 -8.41 -2.55
N THR A 40 -14.92 -7.45 -2.36
CA THR A 40 -15.85 -7.04 -3.43
C THR A 40 -15.20 -6.18 -4.52
N LEU A 41 -14.01 -5.63 -4.24
CA LEU A 41 -13.26 -4.77 -5.16
C LEU A 41 -12.22 -5.52 -6.02
N GLN A 42 -12.09 -6.84 -5.86
CA GLN A 42 -11.17 -7.60 -6.69
C GLN A 42 -11.55 -7.50 -8.19
N GLY A 43 -10.56 -7.25 -9.04
CA GLY A 43 -10.77 -6.98 -10.46
C GLY A 43 -11.19 -5.55 -10.80
N LYS A 44 -11.38 -4.67 -9.80
CA LYS A 44 -11.64 -3.25 -10.01
C LYS A 44 -10.35 -2.46 -10.21
N THR A 45 -10.47 -1.32 -10.87
CA THR A 45 -9.39 -0.34 -11.02
C THR A 45 -9.12 0.36 -9.69
N GLN A 46 -7.89 0.85 -9.50
CA GLN A 46 -7.51 1.66 -8.34
C GLN A 46 -8.45 2.88 -8.18
N GLY A 47 -8.89 3.50 -9.27
CA GLY A 47 -9.83 4.61 -9.22
C GLY A 47 -11.21 4.24 -8.66
N GLU A 48 -11.72 3.05 -9.02
CA GLU A 48 -12.95 2.50 -8.45
C GLU A 48 -12.78 2.13 -6.98
N VAL A 49 -11.62 1.55 -6.60
CA VAL A 49 -11.27 1.27 -5.20
C VAL A 49 -11.28 2.58 -4.40
N ASP A 50 -10.58 3.61 -4.88
CA ASP A 50 -10.52 4.91 -4.22
C ASP A 50 -11.91 5.54 -4.04
N GLU A 51 -12.83 5.35 -5.00
CA GLU A 51 -14.20 5.85 -4.93
C GLU A 51 -15.06 5.09 -3.90
N ALA A 52 -14.93 3.76 -3.88
CA ALA A 52 -15.60 2.93 -2.88
C ALA A 52 -15.13 3.29 -1.46
N LEU A 53 -13.83 3.54 -1.29
CA LEU A 53 -13.26 3.99 -0.02
C LEU A 53 -13.77 5.37 0.40
N ARG A 54 -13.87 6.33 -0.54
CA ARG A 54 -14.46 7.66 -0.26
C ARG A 54 -15.90 7.57 0.24
N THR A 55 -16.69 6.67 -0.34
CA THR A 55 -18.09 6.46 0.06
C THR A 55 -18.19 5.95 1.50
N LEU A 56 -17.32 5.00 1.89
CA LEU A 56 -17.29 4.43 3.23
C LEU A 56 -16.91 5.45 4.33
N GLU A 57 -16.22 6.52 3.98
CA GLU A 57 -15.74 7.54 4.93
C GLU A 57 -16.84 8.48 5.43
N GLY A 58 -17.94 8.63 4.68
CA GLY A 58 -19.01 9.58 4.99
C GLY A 58 -19.92 9.18 6.16
N GLU A 59 -19.83 7.94 6.65
CA GLU A 59 -20.85 7.34 7.51
C GLU A 59 -20.55 7.43 9.02
N GLY A 60 -19.42 7.99 9.46
CA GLY A 60 -19.15 8.08 10.91
C GLY A 60 -17.90 8.85 11.37
N THR A 61 -17.77 9.00 12.69
CA THR A 61 -16.66 9.72 13.36
C THR A 61 -15.32 8.98 13.34
N ASP A 62 -15.34 7.67 13.08
CA ASP A 62 -14.14 6.81 13.02
C ASP A 62 -13.47 6.79 11.63
N TYR A 63 -13.77 7.75 10.77
CA TYR A 63 -13.27 7.80 9.38
C TYR A 63 -11.73 7.70 9.29
N ARG A 64 -10.98 8.27 10.25
CA ARG A 64 -9.50 8.17 10.26
C ARG A 64 -9.02 6.74 10.50
N ILE A 65 -9.71 5.98 11.34
CA ILE A 65 -9.39 4.56 11.60
C ILE A 65 -9.71 3.74 10.35
N ARG A 66 -10.91 3.92 9.77
CA ARG A 66 -11.31 3.24 8.53
C ARG A 66 -10.34 3.51 7.39
N ARG A 67 -9.94 4.77 7.19
CA ARG A 67 -8.89 5.17 6.22
C ARG A 67 -7.56 4.47 6.48
N GLY A 68 -7.13 4.40 7.74
CA GLY A 68 -5.88 3.73 8.07
C GLY A 68 -5.94 2.22 7.85
N LEU A 69 -7.05 1.56 8.17
CA LEU A 69 -7.24 0.13 7.85
C LEU A 69 -7.23 -0.11 6.34
N ALA A 70 -7.98 0.68 5.58
CA ALA A 70 -8.00 0.62 4.12
C ALA A 70 -6.62 0.84 3.51
N HIS A 71 -5.87 1.82 4.02
CA HIS A 71 -4.50 2.07 3.57
C HIS A 71 -3.57 0.87 3.80
N ILE A 72 -3.71 0.18 4.93
CA ILE A 72 -2.91 -1.03 5.21
C ILE A 72 -3.30 -2.16 4.26
N LEU A 73 -4.60 -2.38 4.03
CA LEU A 73 -5.09 -3.37 3.07
C LEU A 73 -4.53 -3.08 1.66
N GLU A 74 -4.69 -1.86 1.18
CA GLU A 74 -4.24 -1.44 -0.15
C GLU A 74 -2.71 -1.57 -0.35
N LYS A 75 -1.91 -1.26 0.69
CA LYS A 75 -0.44 -1.23 0.55
C LYS A 75 0.28 -2.52 0.94
N GLN A 76 -0.33 -3.37 1.76
CA GLN A 76 0.33 -4.58 2.29
C GLN A 76 -0.35 -5.88 1.86
N PHE A 77 -1.63 -5.83 1.48
CA PHE A 77 -2.43 -7.02 1.17
C PHE A 77 -2.97 -7.01 -0.26
N SER A 78 -2.74 -5.95 -1.03
CA SER A 78 -3.24 -5.82 -2.39
C SER A 78 -2.10 -5.72 -3.41
N THR A 79 -2.28 -6.37 -4.56
CA THR A 79 -1.42 -6.25 -5.73
C THR A 79 -2.19 -5.58 -6.87
N PHE A 80 -1.66 -4.47 -7.37
CA PHE A 80 -2.23 -3.71 -8.47
C PHE A 80 -1.34 -3.81 -9.70
N GLU A 81 -1.90 -4.30 -10.80
CA GLU A 81 -1.17 -4.57 -12.03
C GLU A 81 -1.77 -3.86 -13.24
N VAL A 82 -0.93 -3.60 -14.22
CA VAL A 82 -1.36 -3.08 -15.53
C VAL A 82 -2.02 -4.22 -16.29
N ARG A 83 -3.29 -4.04 -16.68
CA ARG A 83 -4.04 -4.99 -17.51
C ARG A 83 -4.16 -4.43 -18.92
N SER A 84 -3.29 -4.88 -19.82
CA SER A 84 -3.29 -4.48 -21.23
C SER A 84 -2.82 -5.64 -22.11
N PRO A 85 -3.32 -5.79 -23.36
CA PRO A 85 -2.85 -6.83 -24.28
C PRO A 85 -1.35 -6.71 -24.56
N ILE A 86 -0.85 -5.50 -24.79
CA ILE A 86 0.58 -5.19 -24.94
C ILE A 86 0.94 -4.01 -24.03
N GLU A 87 2.22 -3.66 -23.93
CA GLU A 87 2.63 -2.49 -23.15
C GLU A 87 1.83 -1.24 -23.60
N PRO A 88 1.21 -0.48 -22.67
CA PRO A 88 0.32 0.63 -23.02
C PRO A 88 0.97 1.70 -23.91
N VAL A 89 2.30 1.87 -23.82
CA VAL A 89 3.06 2.78 -24.70
C VAL A 89 3.00 2.29 -26.15
N ASP A 90 3.33 1.02 -26.39
CA ASP A 90 3.32 0.39 -27.72
C ASP A 90 1.89 0.35 -28.29
N LEU A 91 0.90 0.10 -27.42
CA LEU A 91 -0.51 0.12 -27.79
C LEU A 91 -0.93 1.49 -28.31
N ARG A 92 -0.56 2.56 -27.59
CA ARG A 92 -0.83 3.94 -28.02
C ARG A 92 -0.13 4.27 -29.33
N GLU A 93 1.13 3.90 -29.48
CA GLU A 93 1.89 4.13 -30.72
C GLU A 93 1.20 3.47 -31.92
N ARG A 94 0.88 2.18 -31.83
CA ARG A 94 0.22 1.42 -32.90
C ARG A 94 -1.16 1.97 -33.22
N LEU A 95 -2.00 2.18 -32.20
CA LEU A 95 -3.36 2.66 -32.41
C LEU A 95 -3.39 4.06 -33.00
N PHE A 96 -2.58 4.99 -32.47
CA PHE A 96 -2.59 6.37 -32.93
C PHE A 96 -1.93 6.52 -34.30
N SER A 97 -0.91 5.72 -34.61
CA SER A 97 -0.34 5.69 -35.97
C SER A 97 -1.34 5.19 -36.99
N HIS A 98 -2.14 4.17 -36.64
CA HIS A 98 -3.19 3.67 -37.52
C HIS A 98 -4.34 4.68 -37.66
N ALA A 99 -4.81 5.26 -36.55
CA ALA A 99 -5.90 6.22 -36.54
C ALA A 99 -5.55 7.53 -37.29
N ALA A 100 -4.27 7.89 -37.39
CA ALA A 100 -3.82 9.07 -38.12
C ALA A 100 -3.95 8.95 -39.65
N LEU A 101 -4.25 7.76 -40.18
CA LEU A 101 -4.46 7.53 -41.61
C LEU A 101 -5.82 8.04 -42.11
N ASP A 102 -6.77 8.27 -41.20
CA ASP A 102 -8.15 8.65 -41.50
C ASP A 102 -8.57 9.97 -40.85
N VAL A 103 -9.70 10.50 -41.30
CA VAL A 103 -10.30 11.70 -40.70
C VAL A 103 -10.82 11.38 -39.29
N PRO A 104 -10.58 12.23 -38.27
CA PRO A 104 -11.12 12.00 -36.93
C PRO A 104 -12.64 11.87 -36.93
N GLY A 105 -13.15 10.78 -36.36
CA GLY A 105 -14.59 10.52 -36.23
C GLY A 105 -14.89 9.28 -35.40
N PRO A 106 -16.10 9.15 -34.82
CA PRO A 106 -16.47 7.99 -33.99
C PRO A 106 -16.40 6.66 -34.75
N GLU A 107 -16.88 6.64 -36.00
CA GLU A 107 -16.86 5.44 -36.84
C GLU A 107 -15.43 5.02 -37.19
N ASN A 108 -14.58 5.98 -37.56
CA ASN A 108 -13.18 5.73 -37.90
C ASN A 108 -12.36 5.30 -36.67
N SER A 109 -12.66 5.84 -35.48
CA SER A 109 -12.02 5.45 -34.23
C SER A 109 -12.32 3.99 -33.88
N GLU A 110 -13.56 3.57 -34.09
CA GLU A 110 -14.00 2.19 -33.86
C GLU A 110 -13.39 1.24 -34.91
N ALA A 111 -13.31 1.67 -36.17
CA ALA A 111 -12.63 0.92 -37.23
C ALA A 111 -11.14 0.72 -36.92
N ALA A 112 -10.44 1.77 -36.47
CA ALA A 112 -9.04 1.71 -36.07
C ALA A 112 -8.79 0.74 -34.91
N LEU A 113 -9.65 0.77 -33.88
CA LEU A 113 -9.57 -0.19 -32.77
C LEU A 113 -9.73 -1.63 -33.26
N ARG A 114 -10.70 -1.91 -34.13
CA ARG A 114 -10.91 -3.26 -34.68
C ARG A 114 -9.76 -3.74 -35.54
N ALA A 115 -9.24 -2.87 -36.41
CA ALA A 115 -8.11 -3.18 -37.28
C ALA A 115 -6.85 -3.52 -36.47
N VAL A 116 -6.52 -2.72 -35.45
CA VAL A 116 -5.37 -2.97 -34.58
C VAL A 116 -5.59 -4.21 -33.71
N ALA A 117 -6.82 -4.45 -33.23
CA ALA A 117 -7.15 -5.64 -32.46
C ALA A 117 -6.99 -6.92 -33.28
N GLN A 118 -7.42 -6.89 -34.55
CA GLN A 118 -7.22 -8.00 -35.48
C GLN A 118 -5.73 -8.25 -35.74
N ALA A 119 -4.96 -7.21 -36.06
CA ALA A 119 -3.52 -7.34 -36.30
C ALA A 119 -2.80 -7.94 -35.08
N LEU A 120 -3.10 -7.47 -33.87
CA LEU A 120 -2.53 -8.01 -32.64
C LEU A 120 -2.97 -9.45 -32.36
N THR A 121 -4.21 -9.81 -32.70
CA THR A 121 -4.71 -11.18 -32.57
C THR A 121 -3.90 -12.15 -33.43
N GLU A 122 -3.62 -11.76 -34.67
CA GLU A 122 -2.80 -12.54 -35.60
C GLU A 122 -1.33 -12.63 -35.14
N GLU A 123 -0.75 -11.54 -34.65
CA GLU A 123 0.64 -11.51 -34.17
C GLU A 123 0.86 -12.36 -32.91
N ARG A 124 -0.10 -12.38 -31.98
CA ARG A 124 0.08 -13.02 -30.66
C ARG A 124 -0.59 -14.38 -30.53
N SER A 125 -1.36 -14.79 -31.54
CA SER A 125 -2.17 -16.03 -31.49
C SER A 125 -3.12 -16.07 -30.28
N GLU A 126 -3.59 -14.90 -29.82
CA GLU A 126 -4.52 -14.71 -28.71
C GLU A 126 -5.64 -13.78 -29.15
N VAL A 127 -6.89 -14.07 -28.80
CA VAL A 127 -8.03 -13.22 -29.17
C VAL A 127 -7.95 -11.88 -28.45
N ILE A 128 -7.75 -10.80 -29.21
CA ILE A 128 -7.71 -9.43 -28.70
C ILE A 128 -8.90 -8.66 -29.30
N THR A 129 -9.71 -8.05 -28.44
CA THR A 129 -10.88 -7.27 -28.87
C THR A 129 -10.64 -5.76 -28.83
N ALA A 130 -11.49 -5.00 -29.52
CA ALA A 130 -11.46 -3.54 -29.49
C ALA A 130 -11.66 -2.99 -28.06
N GLU A 131 -12.51 -3.64 -27.25
CA GLU A 131 -12.73 -3.29 -25.85
C GLU A 131 -11.47 -3.50 -25.01
N MET A 132 -10.73 -4.59 -25.25
CA MET A 132 -9.46 -4.85 -24.56
C MET A 132 -8.42 -3.77 -24.87
N LEU A 133 -8.32 -3.33 -26.13
CA LEU A 133 -7.45 -2.21 -26.48
C LEU A 133 -7.90 -0.92 -25.82
N ARG A 134 -9.21 -0.63 -25.83
CA ARG A 134 -9.77 0.57 -25.23
C ARG A 134 -9.45 0.64 -23.73
N ALA A 135 -9.58 -0.48 -23.02
CA ALA A 135 -9.18 -0.59 -21.62
C ALA A 135 -7.65 -0.50 -21.43
N GLY A 136 -6.87 -1.05 -22.35
CA GLY A 136 -5.41 -1.10 -22.29
C GLY A 136 -4.69 0.22 -22.53
N LEU A 137 -5.28 1.15 -23.30
CA LEU A 137 -4.62 2.39 -23.78
C LEU A 137 -3.93 3.20 -22.68
N TYR A 138 -4.56 3.25 -21.50
CA TYR A 138 -4.09 4.01 -20.35
C TYR A 138 -4.03 3.15 -19.08
N ALA A 139 -3.90 1.82 -19.23
CA ALA A 139 -3.85 0.90 -18.10
C ALA A 139 -2.60 1.10 -17.21
N ASP A 140 -1.57 1.79 -17.72
CA ASP A 140 -0.35 2.20 -17.03
C ASP A 140 -0.58 3.34 -16.01
N LEU A 141 -1.63 4.15 -16.17
CA LEU A 141 -1.96 5.21 -15.23
C LEU A 141 -2.29 4.63 -13.85
N ALA A 142 -1.80 5.27 -12.78
CA ALA A 142 -1.95 4.78 -11.41
C ALA A 142 -3.40 4.44 -11.03
N LYS A 143 -4.38 5.24 -11.48
CA LYS A 143 -5.81 5.00 -11.23
C LYS A 143 -6.40 3.83 -12.03
N ASN A 144 -5.78 3.42 -13.13
CA ASN A 144 -6.31 2.39 -14.02
C ASN A 144 -5.71 1.01 -13.77
N LYS A 145 -4.66 0.92 -12.93
CA LYS A 145 -4.15 -0.37 -12.47
C LYS A 145 -5.25 -1.15 -11.77
N VAL A 146 -5.31 -2.46 -12.03
CA VAL A 146 -6.38 -3.33 -11.56
C VAL A 146 -5.92 -4.09 -10.31
N LEU A 147 -6.77 -4.18 -9.30
CA LEU A 147 -6.57 -5.05 -8.14
C LEU A 147 -6.65 -6.51 -8.59
N THR A 148 -5.51 -7.14 -8.89
CA THR A 148 -5.46 -8.52 -9.41
C THR A 148 -5.42 -9.55 -8.29
N HIS A 149 -4.77 -9.22 -7.18
CA HIS A 149 -4.66 -10.09 -6.03
C HIS A 149 -4.93 -9.35 -4.72
N PHE A 150 -5.65 -10.00 -3.82
CA PHE A 150 -5.88 -9.56 -2.46
C PHE A 150 -5.61 -10.73 -1.50
N GLU A 151 -4.60 -10.61 -0.67
CA GLU A 151 -4.23 -11.57 0.37
C GLU A 151 -5.07 -11.26 1.61
N GLU A 152 -6.20 -11.95 1.78
CA GLU A 152 -7.13 -11.67 2.88
C GLU A 152 -6.49 -11.90 4.26
N PRO A 153 -6.30 -10.85 5.09
CA PRO A 153 -5.85 -11.04 6.46
C PRO A 153 -7.01 -11.40 7.39
N THR A 154 -6.69 -12.02 8.53
CA THR A 154 -7.68 -12.05 9.62
C THR A 154 -7.90 -10.62 10.17
N PRO A 155 -9.10 -10.29 10.66
CA PRO A 155 -9.37 -8.98 11.26
C PRO A 155 -8.39 -8.64 12.40
N GLU A 156 -8.02 -9.62 13.21
CA GLU A 156 -7.03 -9.46 14.28
C GLU A 156 -5.63 -9.13 13.74
N ALA A 157 -5.17 -9.84 12.70
CA ALA A 157 -3.89 -9.56 12.06
C ALA A 157 -3.86 -8.14 11.47
N LEU A 158 -4.95 -7.69 10.84
CA LEU A 158 -5.06 -6.32 10.32
C LEU A 158 -4.96 -5.28 11.44
N LEU A 159 -5.62 -5.50 12.58
CA LEU A 159 -5.52 -4.60 13.74
C LEU A 159 -4.11 -4.57 14.33
N HIS A 160 -3.41 -5.70 14.39
CA HIS A 160 -2.00 -5.73 14.79
C HIS A 160 -1.11 -4.93 13.83
N ARG A 161 -1.31 -5.08 12.52
CA ARG A 161 -0.58 -4.30 11.49
C ARG A 161 -0.88 -2.81 11.59
N TYR A 162 -2.14 -2.43 11.81
CA TYR A 162 -2.53 -1.04 12.03
C TYR A 162 -1.83 -0.45 13.26
N ASN A 163 -1.87 -1.15 14.40
CA ASN A 163 -1.24 -0.70 15.63
C ASN A 163 0.28 -0.54 15.48
N LEU A 164 0.94 -1.48 14.80
CA LEU A 164 2.35 -1.37 14.47
C LEU A 164 2.62 -0.15 13.57
N ALA A 165 1.78 0.07 12.55
CA ALA A 165 1.95 1.19 11.62
C ALA A 165 1.74 2.56 12.28
N GLN A 166 0.91 2.66 13.32
CA GLN A 166 0.77 3.86 14.15
C GLN A 166 2.07 4.19 14.89
N VAL A 167 2.69 3.19 15.53
CA VAL A 167 3.97 3.36 16.25
C VAL A 167 5.10 3.71 15.28
N GLN A 168 5.21 2.99 14.16
CA GLN A 168 6.22 3.25 13.13
C GLN A 168 6.14 4.68 12.58
N GLY A 169 4.93 5.19 12.38
CA GLY A 169 4.76 6.55 11.88
C GLY A 169 5.23 7.64 12.85
N VAL A 170 5.16 7.36 14.16
CA VAL A 170 5.74 8.25 15.19
C VAL A 170 7.27 8.20 15.15
N PHE A 171 7.87 7.00 15.05
CA PHE A 171 9.33 6.86 14.98
C PHE A 171 9.96 7.52 13.76
N TYR A 172 9.21 7.74 12.68
CA TYR A 172 9.73 8.47 11.52
C TYR A 172 10.11 9.94 11.84
N ARG A 173 9.58 10.50 12.93
CA ARG A 173 9.93 11.83 13.43
C ARG A 173 10.87 11.81 14.63
N ALA A 174 11.34 10.63 15.05
CA ALA A 174 12.27 10.52 16.15
C ALA A 174 13.66 11.05 15.74
N THR A 175 14.28 11.81 16.62
CA THR A 175 15.70 12.18 16.54
C THR A 175 16.60 11.11 17.13
N GLU A 176 16.12 10.41 18.17
CA GLU A 176 16.81 9.29 18.82
C GLU A 176 15.77 8.22 19.20
N ILE A 177 16.17 6.95 19.12
CA ILE A 177 15.42 5.81 19.62
C ILE A 177 16.30 5.08 20.63
N VAL A 178 15.84 5.00 21.88
CA VAL A 178 16.54 4.29 22.95
C VAL A 178 15.84 2.96 23.24
N ILE A 179 16.58 1.85 23.16
CA ILE A 179 16.12 0.52 23.50
C ILE A 179 16.86 0.05 24.76
N HIS A 180 16.10 -0.21 25.83
CA HIS A 180 16.60 -0.87 27.03
C HIS A 180 16.35 -2.38 26.92
N ALA A 181 17.35 -3.11 26.47
CA ALA A 181 17.32 -4.56 26.35
C ALA A 181 17.80 -5.18 27.67
N TYR A 182 16.88 -5.38 28.62
CA TYR A 182 17.15 -6.05 29.90
C TYR A 182 17.73 -7.45 29.72
N ARG A 183 18.30 -8.00 30.80
CA ARG A 183 18.91 -9.34 30.83
C ARG A 183 18.05 -10.39 30.12
N ASN A 184 18.61 -11.01 29.10
CA ASN A 184 17.96 -11.99 28.23
C ASN A 184 18.96 -13.05 27.75
N ASP A 185 18.48 -14.05 27.01
CA ASP A 185 19.34 -15.08 26.40
C ASP A 185 20.34 -14.46 25.40
N PRO A 186 21.61 -14.92 25.37
CA PRO A 186 22.61 -14.41 24.44
C PRO A 186 22.22 -14.48 22.95
N GLY A 187 21.34 -15.43 22.56
CA GLY A 187 20.81 -15.56 21.21
C GLY A 187 19.95 -14.36 20.78
N GLU A 188 19.13 -13.82 21.69
CA GLU A 188 18.25 -12.68 21.41
C GLU A 188 19.07 -11.39 21.20
N TYR A 189 20.14 -11.19 21.98
CA TYR A 189 21.06 -10.07 21.74
C TYR A 189 21.77 -10.20 20.40
N LYS A 190 22.23 -11.41 20.05
CA LYS A 190 22.85 -11.64 18.74
C LYS A 190 21.87 -11.32 17.61
N LEU A 191 20.60 -11.69 17.75
CA LEU A 191 19.58 -11.39 16.76
C LEU A 191 19.34 -9.88 16.63
N LEU A 192 19.20 -9.18 17.75
CA LEU A 192 19.02 -7.73 17.78
C LEU A 192 20.20 -7.00 17.13
N PHE A 193 21.43 -7.30 17.55
CA PHE A 193 22.64 -6.69 16.99
C PHE A 193 22.86 -7.04 15.52
N ARG A 194 22.46 -8.25 15.10
CA ARG A 194 22.47 -8.63 13.69
C ARG A 194 21.55 -7.73 12.88
N TYR A 195 20.34 -7.43 13.37
CA TYR A 195 19.44 -6.52 12.66
C TYR A 195 19.92 -5.07 12.65
N LEU A 196 20.50 -4.57 13.75
CA LEU A 196 21.11 -3.23 13.76
C LEU A 196 22.16 -3.09 12.64
N LYS A 197 23.03 -4.10 12.50
CA LYS A 197 24.07 -4.14 11.45
C LYS A 197 23.49 -4.34 10.06
N LEU A 198 22.52 -5.26 9.92
CA LEU A 198 21.89 -5.57 8.63
C LEU A 198 21.21 -4.34 8.03
N PHE A 199 20.50 -3.57 8.86
CA PHE A 199 19.84 -2.34 8.46
C PHE A 199 20.76 -1.11 8.50
N GLN A 200 22.05 -1.30 8.78
CA GLN A 200 23.08 -0.25 8.81
C GLN A 200 22.68 0.96 9.69
N LEU A 201 22.05 0.68 10.81
CA LEU A 201 21.61 1.72 11.73
C LEU A 201 22.81 2.31 12.48
N LEU A 202 22.86 3.63 12.59
CA LEU A 202 23.83 4.33 13.44
C LEU A 202 23.39 4.14 14.89
N ALA A 203 24.17 3.39 15.66
CA ALA A 203 23.80 3.05 17.02
C ALA A 203 25.02 2.98 17.94
N THR A 204 24.82 3.45 19.18
CA THR A 204 25.75 3.28 20.30
C THR A 204 25.19 2.25 21.27
N ILE A 205 26.01 1.30 21.70
CA ILE A 205 25.60 0.18 22.57
C ILE A 205 26.44 0.23 23.84
N GLU A 206 25.77 0.30 24.98
CA GLU A 206 26.37 0.31 26.31
C GLU A 206 25.78 -0.83 27.17
N GLY A 207 26.58 -1.40 28.07
CA GLY A 207 26.17 -2.48 28.97
C GLY A 207 26.80 -3.83 28.66
N ASP A 208 26.30 -4.88 29.31
CA ASP A 208 26.83 -6.24 29.23
C ASP A 208 25.72 -7.30 29.38
N VAL A 209 26.10 -8.58 29.29
CA VAL A 209 25.14 -9.70 29.34
C VAL A 209 24.53 -9.91 30.73
N GLU A 210 25.19 -9.46 31.81
CA GLU A 210 24.71 -9.63 33.17
C GLU A 210 23.63 -8.61 33.52
N THR A 211 23.80 -7.36 33.06
CA THR A 211 22.90 -6.23 33.35
C THR A 211 21.91 -5.93 32.22
N GLY A 212 22.24 -6.30 30.98
CA GLY A 212 21.53 -5.94 29.76
C GLY A 212 22.22 -4.79 29.01
N PHE A 213 21.63 -4.40 27.88
CA PHE A 213 22.19 -3.37 27.01
C PHE A 213 21.24 -2.18 26.87
N THR A 214 21.81 -0.97 26.88
CA THR A 214 21.15 0.24 26.39
C THR A 214 21.68 0.55 25.00
N ILE A 215 20.77 0.56 24.03
CA ILE A 215 21.09 0.79 22.61
C ILE A 215 20.45 2.12 22.23
N ARG A 216 21.27 3.11 21.91
CA ARG A 216 20.82 4.39 21.36
C ARG A 216 20.99 4.35 19.85
N ILE A 217 19.92 4.63 19.12
CA ILE A 217 19.87 4.57 17.66
C ILE A 217 19.50 5.97 17.16
N ASP A 218 20.24 6.49 16.19
CA ASP A 218 19.89 7.74 15.56
C ASP A 218 18.56 7.57 14.79
N GLY A 219 17.59 8.41 15.13
CA GLY A 219 16.29 8.39 14.48
C GLY A 219 16.34 9.07 13.11
N PRO A 220 15.35 8.86 12.23
CA PRO A 220 15.37 9.43 10.88
C PRO A 220 15.43 10.97 10.83
N ALA A 221 14.94 11.64 11.88
CA ALA A 221 14.97 13.10 11.94
C ALA A 221 16.31 13.68 12.41
N SER A 222 17.25 12.85 12.90
CA SER A 222 18.59 13.28 13.35
C SER A 222 19.40 14.00 12.27
N LEU A 223 19.17 13.64 10.99
CA LEU A 223 19.85 14.26 9.84
C LEU A 223 19.50 15.74 9.65
N PHE A 224 18.43 16.21 10.28
CA PHE A 224 17.90 17.58 10.13
C PHE A 224 17.95 18.39 11.42
N SER A 225 18.50 17.83 12.50
CA SER A 225 18.65 18.48 13.80
C SER A 225 20.08 18.96 14.04
#